data_AF-A0A7W1R7U2-F1
#
_entry.id   AF-A0A7W1R7U2-F1
#
_cell.length_a   1.000
_cell.length_b   1.000
_cell.length_c   1.000
_cell.angle_alpha   90.00
_cell.angle_beta   90.00
_cell.angle_gamma   90.00
#
_symmetry.space_group_name_H-M   'P 1'
#
loop_
_entity.id
_entity.type
_entity.pdbx_description
1 polymer ?
#
loop_
_entity_poly.entity_id
_entity_poly.type
_entity_poly.pdbx_seq_one_letter_code
_entity_poly.pdbx_strand_id
1 'polypeptide(L)'
;MKLLLALPFGSAAVAGLMSFTAPTPAAQPDQPADALGRELFTTQCASCHGSDGEGVEDRGPTLVGEGEAAVDFVLRTGRMPMADPEMQATRGPVRYSEEEIEALVAYAGAFGDGPQIPDVDADEGDLAAGGELYRLNCAACHVASGSGAAIGGGREAPSLAASSATEIGESIVVGPGAMPAFDSFTESDINGVAAYVRDLQRAGTTAIDGFGGAGPVAEGLAAWLLGLIPLIAITRWIGSPHEGRDAPIEVEEDTP
;
A
#
# COMPACT_ATOMS: atom_id res chain seq x y z
N MET A 1 -26.89 -85.45 25.23
CA MET A 1 -27.09 -84.39 24.22
C MET A 1 -27.53 -83.11 24.93
N LYS A 2 -26.58 -82.28 25.38
CA LYS A 2 -26.87 -80.92 25.88
C LYS A 2 -25.64 -80.06 25.62
N LEU A 3 -25.92 -78.96 24.95
CA LEU A 3 -25.04 -78.08 24.18
C LEU A 3 -24.02 -77.37 25.07
N LEU A 4 -22.76 -77.37 24.62
CA LEU A 4 -21.72 -76.43 25.04
C LEU A 4 -22.09 -75.04 24.49
N LEU A 5 -22.14 -74.02 25.34
CA LEU A 5 -22.15 -72.62 24.91
C LEU A 5 -21.08 -71.87 25.71
N ALA A 6 -20.04 -71.47 24.99
CA ALA A 6 -18.87 -70.76 25.49
C ALA A 6 -19.17 -69.26 25.67
N LEU A 7 -18.71 -68.68 26.77
CA LEU A 7 -18.57 -67.23 26.94
C LEU A 7 -17.24 -66.77 26.31
N PRO A 8 -17.21 -65.75 25.43
CA PRO A 8 -15.96 -65.13 25.05
C PRO A 8 -15.51 -64.09 26.08
N PHE A 9 -14.24 -64.18 26.46
CA PHE A 9 -13.48 -63.16 27.20
C PHE A 9 -13.50 -61.84 26.42
N GLY A 10 -14.06 -60.78 27.01
CA GLY A 10 -13.92 -59.42 26.50
C GLY A 10 -12.52 -58.89 26.79
N SER A 11 -11.67 -58.81 25.76
CA SER A 11 -10.41 -58.06 25.83
C SER A 11 -10.70 -56.59 25.49
N ALA A 12 -10.53 -55.70 26.48
CA ALA A 12 -10.55 -54.26 26.26
C ALA A 12 -9.24 -53.85 25.56
N ALA A 13 -9.33 -53.43 24.29
CA ALA A 13 -8.21 -52.82 23.59
C ALA A 13 -8.09 -51.35 24.04
N VAL A 14 -7.02 -51.02 24.75
CA VAL A 14 -6.65 -49.63 25.05
C VAL A 14 -5.98 -49.07 23.80
N ALA A 15 -6.69 -48.21 23.06
CA ALA A 15 -6.10 -47.44 21.97
C ALA A 15 -5.19 -46.37 22.58
N GLY A 16 -3.87 -46.60 22.53
CA GLY A 16 -2.87 -45.61 22.89
C GLY A 16 -2.87 -44.48 21.86
N LEU A 17 -3.29 -43.28 22.29
CA LEU A 17 -3.06 -42.04 21.55
C LEU A 17 -1.55 -41.77 21.51
N MET A 18 -0.89 -42.15 20.41
CA MET A 18 0.43 -41.64 20.12
C MET A 18 0.29 -40.19 19.63
N SER A 19 0.67 -39.26 20.51
CA SER A 19 0.81 -37.86 20.16
C SER A 19 2.05 -37.71 19.28
N PHE A 20 1.84 -37.43 17.99
CA PHE A 20 2.92 -36.95 17.13
C PHE A 20 3.19 -35.49 17.48
N THR A 21 4.22 -35.27 18.30
CA THR A 21 4.85 -33.95 18.44
C THR A 21 5.68 -33.69 17.19
N ALA A 22 5.19 -32.86 16.28
CA ALA A 22 6.05 -32.28 15.26
C ALA A 22 7.15 -31.47 15.98
N PRO A 23 8.44 -31.59 15.59
CA PRO A 23 9.47 -30.70 16.11
C PRO A 23 9.08 -29.26 15.72
N THR A 24 8.92 -28.39 16.72
CA THR A 24 8.94 -26.95 16.49
C THR A 24 10.27 -26.63 15.80
N PRO A 25 10.28 -25.93 14.65
CA PRO A 25 11.54 -25.45 14.08
C PRO A 25 12.25 -24.63 15.16
N ALA A 26 13.40 -25.12 15.59
CA ALA A 26 14.25 -24.38 16.50
C ALA A 26 14.75 -23.14 15.75
N ALA A 27 14.65 -21.97 16.38
CA ALA A 27 15.35 -20.79 15.92
C ALA A 27 16.83 -21.17 15.69
N GLN A 28 17.31 -20.94 14.47
CA GLN A 28 18.73 -21.14 14.17
C GLN A 28 19.54 -20.17 15.05
N PRO A 29 20.70 -20.62 15.56
CA PRO A 29 21.56 -19.75 16.37
C PRO A 29 21.95 -18.51 15.56
N ASP A 30 21.93 -17.35 16.20
CA ASP A 30 22.36 -16.02 15.70
C ASP A 30 23.52 -16.18 14.70
N GLN A 31 23.20 -16.31 13.42
CA GLN A 31 24.18 -16.14 12.37
C GLN A 31 24.56 -14.66 12.44
N PRO A 32 25.85 -14.29 12.38
CA PRO A 32 26.22 -12.89 12.21
C PRO A 32 25.38 -12.29 11.08
N ALA A 33 24.82 -11.08 11.25
CA ALA A 33 23.90 -10.48 10.28
C ALA A 33 24.45 -10.56 8.83
N ASP A 34 25.76 -10.39 8.66
CA ASP A 34 26.48 -10.56 7.39
C ASP A 34 26.34 -11.96 6.77
N ALA A 35 26.36 -13.02 7.60
CA ALA A 35 26.22 -14.40 7.15
C ALA A 35 24.77 -14.71 6.74
N LEU A 36 23.79 -14.24 7.52
CA LEU A 36 22.37 -14.40 7.20
C LEU A 36 22.01 -13.65 5.90
N GLY A 37 22.38 -12.37 5.80
CA GLY A 37 22.11 -11.55 4.63
C GLY A 37 22.69 -12.14 3.35
N ARG A 38 23.94 -12.61 3.42
CA ARG A 38 24.59 -13.30 2.29
C ARG A 38 23.89 -14.61 1.90
N GLU A 39 23.49 -15.42 2.87
CA GLU A 39 22.78 -16.68 2.62
C GLU A 39 21.43 -16.43 1.94
N LEU A 40 20.63 -15.50 2.48
CA LEU A 40 19.34 -15.12 1.92
C LEU A 40 19.50 -14.56 0.50
N PHE A 41 20.45 -13.65 0.30
CA PHE A 41 20.70 -13.05 -1.00
C PHE A 41 21.12 -14.10 -2.04
N THR A 42 22.06 -14.98 -1.68
CA THR A 42 22.56 -16.03 -2.58
C THR A 42 21.45 -17.00 -2.99
N THR A 43 20.55 -17.32 -2.07
CA THR A 43 19.50 -18.33 -2.30
C THR A 43 18.25 -17.75 -2.98
N GLN A 44 17.95 -16.46 -2.77
CA GLN A 44 16.66 -15.87 -3.17
C GLN A 44 16.77 -14.70 -4.16
N CYS A 45 17.91 -14.01 -4.24
CA CYS A 45 18.05 -12.76 -5.01
C CYS A 45 19.06 -12.89 -6.16
N ALA A 46 20.16 -13.61 -5.95
CA ALA A 46 21.30 -13.66 -6.87
C ALA A 46 20.96 -14.23 -8.27
N SER A 47 19.89 -15.02 -8.39
CA SER A 47 19.44 -15.55 -9.68
C SER A 47 18.94 -14.45 -10.65
N CYS A 48 18.50 -13.30 -10.12
CA CYS A 48 18.09 -12.14 -10.91
C CYS A 48 19.07 -10.97 -10.78
N HIS A 49 19.67 -10.77 -9.61
CA HIS A 49 20.54 -9.61 -9.33
C HIS A 49 22.05 -9.89 -9.43
N GLY A 50 22.46 -11.13 -9.75
CA GLY A 50 23.87 -11.53 -9.77
C GLY A 50 24.39 -11.84 -8.37
N SER A 51 25.51 -12.56 -8.26
CA SER A 51 26.07 -12.93 -6.95
C SER A 51 26.69 -11.75 -6.21
N ASP A 52 27.16 -10.76 -6.98
CA ASP A 52 27.83 -9.55 -6.51
C ASP A 52 26.97 -8.30 -6.75
N GLY A 53 25.67 -8.46 -7.03
CA GLY A 53 24.74 -7.36 -7.31
C GLY A 53 24.90 -6.75 -8.70
N GLU A 54 25.65 -7.38 -9.61
CA GLU A 54 25.97 -6.86 -10.94
C GLU A 54 24.77 -6.84 -11.91
N GLY A 55 23.66 -7.47 -11.54
CA GLY A 55 22.48 -7.64 -12.37
C GLY A 55 22.62 -8.80 -13.36
N VAL A 56 21.48 -9.29 -13.84
CA VAL A 56 21.42 -10.33 -14.87
C VAL A 56 20.54 -9.81 -16.00
N GLU A 57 21.11 -9.75 -17.21
CA GLU A 57 20.40 -9.34 -18.43
C GLU A 57 19.08 -10.10 -18.58
N ASP A 58 18.01 -9.37 -18.91
CA ASP A 58 16.64 -9.86 -19.04
C ASP A 58 16.03 -10.54 -17.79
N ARG A 59 16.66 -10.43 -16.61
CA ARG A 59 16.09 -10.96 -15.35
C ARG A 59 15.98 -9.94 -14.24
N GLY A 60 17.01 -9.15 -14.00
CA GLY A 60 17.03 -8.22 -12.88
C GLY A 60 18.11 -7.15 -13.04
N PRO A 61 17.82 -5.92 -12.59
CA PRO A 61 18.78 -4.83 -12.66
C PRO A 61 19.96 -5.07 -11.71
N THR A 62 21.01 -4.29 -11.92
CA THR A 62 22.09 -4.18 -10.94
C THR A 62 21.58 -3.56 -9.64
N LEU A 63 22.19 -3.95 -8.53
CA LEU A 63 22.00 -3.36 -7.20
C LEU A 63 23.17 -2.45 -6.80
N VAL A 64 24.20 -2.35 -7.65
CA VAL A 64 25.38 -1.52 -7.40
C VAL A 64 24.96 -0.05 -7.40
N GLY A 65 25.08 0.60 -6.25
CA GLY A 65 24.73 2.01 -6.06
C GLY A 65 23.25 2.27 -5.74
N GLU A 66 22.42 1.24 -5.61
CA GLU A 66 21.02 1.40 -5.19
C GLU A 66 20.90 1.74 -3.68
N GLY A 67 21.84 1.24 -2.86
CA GLY A 67 21.96 1.59 -1.45
C GLY A 67 20.97 0.91 -0.52
N GLU A 68 21.15 1.14 0.79
CA GLU A 68 20.32 0.54 1.84
C GLU A 68 18.85 0.98 1.75
N ALA A 69 18.60 2.25 1.46
CA ALA A 69 17.24 2.79 1.36
C ALA A 69 16.41 2.11 0.26
N ALA A 70 17.02 1.80 -0.89
CA ALA A 70 16.31 1.12 -1.98
C ALA A 70 15.94 -0.31 -1.59
N VAL A 71 16.88 -1.04 -0.98
CA VAL A 71 16.67 -2.42 -0.53
C VAL A 71 15.62 -2.49 0.57
N ASP A 72 15.71 -1.64 1.58
CA ASP A 72 14.74 -1.59 2.68
C ASP A 72 13.34 -1.26 2.15
N PHE A 73 13.22 -0.20 1.34
CA PHE A 73 11.95 0.22 0.75
C PHE A 73 11.26 -0.91 -0.02
N VAL A 74 11.96 -1.62 -0.91
CA VAL A 74 11.32 -2.66 -1.72
C VAL A 74 10.97 -3.91 -0.93
N LEU A 75 11.72 -4.24 0.12
CA LEU A 75 11.47 -5.40 0.98
C LEU A 75 10.34 -5.12 1.99
N ARG A 76 10.40 -4.01 2.72
CA ARG A 76 9.38 -3.62 3.72
C ARG A 76 8.04 -3.31 3.10
N THR A 77 8.03 -2.82 1.86
CA THR A 77 6.78 -2.60 1.13
C THR A 77 6.29 -3.87 0.41
N GLY A 78 7.02 -4.98 0.48
CA GLY A 78 6.68 -6.24 -0.17
C GLY A 78 6.64 -6.15 -1.70
N ARG A 79 7.34 -5.16 -2.29
CA ARG A 79 7.50 -5.00 -3.73
C ARG A 79 8.45 -6.03 -4.32
N MET A 80 9.42 -6.48 -3.52
CA MET A 80 10.32 -7.57 -3.85
C MET A 80 10.06 -8.80 -2.96
N PRO A 81 10.28 -10.03 -3.49
CA PRO A 81 10.64 -10.34 -4.87
C PRO A 81 9.47 -10.18 -5.85
N MET A 82 9.76 -9.67 -7.06
CA MET A 82 8.78 -9.54 -8.15
C MET A 82 8.64 -10.83 -8.95
N ALA A 83 7.42 -11.09 -9.43
CA ALA A 83 7.14 -12.23 -10.32
C ALA A 83 7.47 -11.93 -11.79
N ASP A 84 7.31 -10.67 -12.21
CA ASP A 84 7.52 -10.23 -13.59
C ASP A 84 8.27 -8.88 -13.58
N PRO A 85 9.49 -8.81 -14.12
CA PRO A 85 10.29 -7.59 -14.16
C PRO A 85 9.75 -6.52 -15.13
N GLU A 86 8.86 -6.88 -16.06
CA GLU A 86 8.26 -5.90 -16.99
C GLU A 86 7.10 -5.13 -16.36
N MET A 87 6.56 -5.62 -15.25
CA MET A 87 5.42 -5.04 -14.56
C MET A 87 5.87 -4.01 -13.51
N GLN A 88 5.05 -2.99 -13.29
CA GLN A 88 5.27 -2.05 -12.20
C GLN A 88 5.22 -2.78 -10.84
N ALA A 89 6.23 -2.54 -10.00
CA ALA A 89 6.28 -3.05 -8.64
C ALA A 89 5.19 -2.43 -7.76
N THR A 90 4.19 -3.22 -7.37
CA THR A 90 3.10 -2.82 -6.48
C THR A 90 3.37 -3.25 -5.05
N ARG A 91 2.88 -2.49 -4.06
CA ARG A 91 2.94 -2.91 -2.64
C ARG A 91 2.30 -4.28 -2.49
N GLY A 92 2.95 -5.18 -1.76
CA GLY A 92 2.54 -6.56 -1.57
C GLY A 92 2.68 -7.03 -0.14
N PRO A 93 2.38 -8.30 0.14
CA PRO A 93 2.66 -8.90 1.44
C PRO A 93 4.18 -8.99 1.65
N VAL A 94 4.65 -8.47 2.79
CA VAL A 94 6.04 -8.59 3.22
C VAL A 94 6.41 -10.06 3.36
N ARG A 95 7.50 -10.48 2.70
CA ARG A 95 7.90 -11.90 2.61
C ARG A 95 8.97 -12.31 3.61
N TYR A 96 9.64 -11.34 4.20
CA TYR A 96 10.76 -11.51 5.10
C TYR A 96 10.38 -10.98 6.49
N SER A 97 10.92 -11.60 7.51
CA SER A 97 10.88 -11.07 8.88
C SER A 97 11.78 -9.84 9.01
N GLU A 98 11.58 -9.08 10.09
CA GLU A 98 12.38 -7.89 10.39
C GLU A 98 13.89 -8.16 10.36
N GLU A 99 14.32 -9.22 11.04
CA GLU A 99 15.73 -9.64 11.11
C GLU A 99 16.29 -10.03 9.73
N GLU A 100 15.48 -10.69 8.89
CA GLU A 100 15.88 -11.03 7.52
C GLU A 100 15.98 -9.79 6.63
N ILE A 101 15.09 -8.79 6.81
CA ILE A 101 15.16 -7.52 6.08
C ILE A 101 16.42 -6.77 6.49
N GLU A 102 16.68 -6.58 7.78
CA GLU A 102 17.89 -5.91 8.28
C GLU A 102 19.17 -6.57 7.75
N ALA A 103 19.23 -7.91 7.76
CA ALA A 103 20.36 -8.65 7.23
C ALA A 103 20.53 -8.48 5.70
N LEU A 104 19.42 -8.51 4.95
CA LEU A 104 19.43 -8.28 3.50
C LEU A 104 19.82 -6.84 3.15
N VAL A 105 19.34 -5.85 3.91
CA VAL A 105 19.70 -4.43 3.76
C VAL A 105 21.19 -4.24 3.99
N ALA A 106 21.73 -4.76 5.10
CA ALA A 106 23.16 -4.65 5.40
C ALA A 106 24.05 -5.32 4.34
N TYR A 107 23.61 -6.45 3.77
CA TYR A 107 24.38 -7.16 2.75
C TYR A 107 24.24 -6.56 1.35
N ALA A 108 23.01 -6.43 0.84
CA ALA A 108 22.75 -5.99 -0.53
C ALA A 108 22.87 -4.48 -0.72
N GLY A 109 22.57 -3.69 0.33
CA GLY A 109 22.78 -2.24 0.31
C GLY A 109 24.26 -1.84 0.22
N ALA A 110 25.18 -2.77 0.57
CA ALA A 110 26.62 -2.54 0.56
C ALA A 110 27.30 -2.79 -0.81
N PHE A 111 26.55 -3.15 -1.87
CA PHE A 111 27.12 -3.35 -3.20
C PHE A 111 27.58 -2.05 -3.91
N GLY A 112 27.39 -0.87 -3.30
CA GLY A 112 27.94 0.41 -3.79
C GLY A 112 27.60 1.60 -2.87
N ASP A 113 27.88 2.80 -3.35
CA ASP A 113 27.70 4.07 -2.60
C ASP A 113 26.29 4.67 -2.82
N GLY A 114 25.24 3.87 -2.60
CA GLY A 114 23.86 4.33 -2.75
C GLY A 114 23.28 5.06 -1.53
N PRO A 115 22.06 5.61 -1.64
CA PRO A 115 21.39 6.30 -0.55
C PRO A 115 21.23 5.40 0.69
N GLN A 116 21.51 5.98 1.84
CA GLN A 116 21.28 5.36 3.15
C GLN A 116 19.82 5.56 3.57
N ILE A 117 19.31 4.71 4.45
CA ILE A 117 17.97 4.88 5.04
C ILE A 117 17.95 6.23 5.78
N PRO A 118 17.07 7.18 5.39
CA PRO A 118 16.99 8.47 6.07
C PRO A 118 16.38 8.31 7.46
N ASP A 119 16.91 9.06 8.44
CA ASP A 119 16.25 9.21 9.73
C ASP A 119 15.08 10.19 9.56
N VAL A 120 13.85 9.69 9.69
CA VAL A 120 12.64 10.48 9.44
C VAL A 120 11.79 10.58 10.70
N ASP A 121 11.76 11.79 11.27
CA ASP A 121 10.84 12.14 12.35
C ASP A 121 9.77 13.13 11.84
N ALA A 122 8.61 12.57 11.49
CA ALA A 122 7.47 13.36 11.05
C ALA A 122 6.73 14.10 12.18
N ASP A 123 7.06 13.88 13.46
CA ASP A 123 6.55 14.71 14.56
C ASP A 123 7.41 15.96 14.78
N GLU A 124 8.66 15.97 14.31
CA GLU A 124 9.54 17.14 14.27
C GLU A 124 9.42 17.98 12.98
N GLY A 125 8.71 17.47 11.97
CA GLY A 125 8.54 18.15 10.68
C GLY A 125 7.67 19.41 10.71
N ASP A 126 8.08 20.45 9.96
CA ASP A 126 7.24 21.63 9.72
C ASP A 126 6.13 21.28 8.72
N LEU A 127 4.90 21.15 9.22
CA LEU A 127 3.72 20.80 8.44
C LEU A 127 3.43 21.79 7.30
N ALA A 128 3.65 23.09 7.52
CA ALA A 128 3.34 24.12 6.53
C ALA A 128 4.36 24.11 5.40
N ALA A 129 5.66 24.03 5.74
CA ALA A 129 6.73 23.89 4.75
C ALA A 129 6.59 22.57 3.96
N GLY A 130 6.34 21.47 4.66
CA GLY A 130 6.09 20.16 4.05
C GLY A 130 4.91 20.15 3.09
N GLY A 131 3.81 20.82 3.45
CA GLY A 131 2.65 20.96 2.57
C GLY A 131 2.92 21.78 1.31
N GLU A 132 3.80 22.79 1.38
CA GLU A 132 4.27 23.51 0.18
C GLU A 132 5.10 22.60 -0.71
N LEU A 133 6.10 21.91 -0.15
CA LEU A 133 6.95 20.99 -0.89
C LEU A 133 6.14 19.87 -1.55
N TYR A 134 5.19 19.28 -0.83
CA TYR A 134 4.32 18.23 -1.37
C TYR A 134 3.50 18.73 -2.56
N ARG A 135 2.86 19.91 -2.44
CA ARG A 135 2.04 20.47 -3.52
C ARG A 135 2.85 20.84 -4.76
N LEU A 136 4.09 21.30 -4.57
CA LEU A 136 4.97 21.67 -5.68
C LEU A 136 5.59 20.46 -6.39
N ASN A 137 5.89 19.39 -5.65
CA ASN A 137 6.74 18.30 -6.16
C ASN A 137 6.03 16.94 -6.27
N CYS A 138 5.06 16.65 -5.41
CA CYS A 138 4.47 15.32 -5.26
C CYS A 138 3.04 15.24 -5.79
N ALA A 139 2.25 16.29 -5.59
CA ALA A 139 0.81 16.30 -5.89
C ALA A 139 0.49 16.17 -7.39
N ALA A 140 1.45 16.43 -8.29
CA ALA A 140 1.26 16.22 -9.71
C ALA A 140 1.01 14.73 -10.05
N CYS A 141 1.58 13.82 -9.26
CA CYS A 141 1.47 12.37 -9.46
C CYS A 141 0.58 11.74 -8.39
N HIS A 142 0.80 12.07 -7.12
CA HIS A 142 0.07 11.46 -5.99
C HIS A 142 -1.26 12.14 -5.66
N VAL A 143 -1.64 13.17 -6.44
CA VAL A 143 -2.77 14.10 -6.24
C VAL A 143 -2.71 14.85 -4.91
N ALA A 144 -3.47 15.93 -4.78
CA ALA A 144 -3.45 16.76 -3.56
C ALA A 144 -3.87 15.99 -2.29
N SER A 145 -4.69 14.94 -2.44
CA SER A 145 -5.17 14.11 -1.35
C SER A 145 -4.20 12.99 -0.95
N GLY A 146 -3.15 12.73 -1.73
CA GLY A 146 -2.24 11.60 -1.53
C GLY A 146 -2.83 10.24 -1.87
N SER A 147 -3.98 10.18 -2.55
CA SER A 147 -4.63 8.92 -2.93
C SER A 147 -3.98 8.20 -4.12
N GLY A 148 -3.05 8.86 -4.82
CA GLY A 148 -2.46 8.31 -6.04
C GLY A 148 -3.32 8.56 -7.28
N ALA A 149 -2.72 8.37 -8.45
CA ALA A 149 -3.39 8.50 -9.76
C ALA A 149 -2.62 7.77 -10.86
N ALA A 150 -3.31 7.45 -11.96
CA ALA A 150 -2.66 6.99 -13.17
C ALA A 150 -1.76 8.09 -13.76
N ILE A 151 -0.50 7.77 -14.04
CA ILE A 151 0.51 8.71 -14.56
C ILE A 151 0.87 8.45 -16.04
N GLY A 152 0.11 7.58 -16.70
CA GLY A 152 0.27 7.24 -18.11
C GLY A 152 1.24 6.09 -18.36
N GLY A 153 1.26 5.59 -19.61
CA GLY A 153 2.10 4.44 -19.99
C GLY A 153 1.76 3.14 -19.27
N GLY A 154 0.51 2.98 -18.81
CA GLY A 154 0.09 1.81 -18.02
C GLY A 154 0.57 1.83 -16.56
N ARG A 155 1.16 2.94 -16.09
CA ARG A 155 1.68 3.08 -14.73
C ARG A 155 0.80 3.99 -13.87
N GLU A 156 0.89 3.80 -12.56
CA GLU A 156 0.21 4.60 -11.55
C GLU A 156 1.15 5.06 -10.44
N ALA A 157 0.94 6.27 -9.94
CA ALA A 157 1.48 6.68 -8.65
C ALA A 157 0.60 6.08 -7.55
N PRO A 158 1.16 5.32 -6.60
CA PRO A 158 0.38 4.63 -5.58
C PRO A 158 -0.23 5.60 -4.56
N SER A 159 -1.28 5.15 -3.87
CA SER A 159 -1.78 5.81 -2.68
C SER A 159 -0.72 5.81 -1.57
N LEU A 160 -0.64 6.93 -0.85
CA LEU A 160 0.26 7.09 0.28
C LEU A 160 -0.37 6.63 1.61
N ALA A 161 -1.62 6.13 1.60
CA ALA A 161 -2.39 5.81 2.80
C ALA A 161 -1.71 4.81 3.76
N ALA A 162 -0.94 3.87 3.22
CA ALA A 162 -0.28 2.82 3.99
C ALA A 162 1.22 3.05 4.21
N SER A 163 1.72 4.26 3.89
CA SER A 163 3.16 4.54 3.95
C SER A 163 3.59 4.99 5.34
N SER A 164 4.65 4.38 5.88
CA SER A 164 5.32 4.85 7.09
C SER A 164 6.15 6.11 6.80
N ALA A 165 6.59 6.81 7.85
CA ALA A 165 7.46 7.99 7.70
C ALA A 165 8.79 7.63 7.03
N THR A 166 9.41 6.52 7.43
CA THR A 166 10.64 5.99 6.82
C THR A 166 10.41 5.66 5.34
N GLU A 167 9.34 4.93 4.99
CA GLU A 167 9.04 4.59 3.59
C GLU A 167 8.81 5.85 2.73
N ILE A 168 8.27 6.93 3.31
CA ILE A 168 8.15 8.22 2.63
C ILE A 168 9.54 8.81 2.37
N GLY A 169 10.40 8.87 3.38
CA GLY A 169 11.77 9.38 3.21
C GLY A 169 12.59 8.57 2.20
N GLU A 170 12.55 7.25 2.31
CA GLU A 170 13.21 6.34 1.37
C GLU A 170 12.73 6.58 -0.06
N SER A 171 11.41 6.70 -0.27
CA SER A 171 10.88 6.97 -1.60
C SER A 171 11.36 8.30 -2.19
N ILE A 172 11.59 9.31 -1.35
CA ILE A 172 12.10 10.63 -1.75
C ILE A 172 13.57 10.55 -2.18
N VAL A 173 14.40 9.79 -1.45
CA VAL A 173 15.84 9.66 -1.76
C VAL A 173 16.14 8.62 -2.84
N VAL A 174 15.31 7.58 -2.97
CA VAL A 174 15.49 6.49 -3.94
C VAL A 174 14.86 6.84 -5.29
N GLY A 175 13.68 7.47 -5.31
CA GLY A 175 12.92 7.70 -6.53
C GLY A 175 12.43 6.40 -7.20
N PRO A 176 11.54 5.63 -6.56
CA PRO A 176 11.14 4.32 -7.06
C PRO A 176 10.31 4.39 -8.36
N GLY A 177 10.69 3.57 -9.35
CA GLY A 177 9.94 3.37 -10.58
C GLY A 177 9.94 4.62 -11.48
N ALA A 178 8.82 5.34 -11.53
CA ALA A 178 8.69 6.57 -12.30
C ALA A 178 8.82 7.85 -11.45
N MET A 179 8.92 7.69 -10.12
CA MET A 179 9.11 8.80 -9.19
C MET A 179 10.56 9.28 -9.29
N PRO A 180 10.85 10.58 -9.46
CA PRO A 180 12.22 11.07 -9.43
C PRO A 180 12.78 11.00 -8.00
N ALA A 181 14.10 10.84 -7.88
CA ALA A 181 14.80 11.11 -6.63
C ALA A 181 14.91 12.63 -6.40
N PHE A 182 14.85 13.05 -5.14
CA PHE A 182 14.89 14.47 -4.74
C PHE A 182 16.13 14.78 -3.90
N ASP A 183 17.31 14.63 -4.50
CA ASP A 183 18.62 14.81 -3.84
C ASP A 183 18.84 16.18 -3.20
N SER A 184 18.06 17.20 -3.61
CA SER A 184 18.14 18.56 -3.06
C SER A 184 17.37 18.74 -1.76
N PHE A 185 16.54 17.77 -1.36
CA PHE A 185 15.75 17.88 -0.13
C PHE A 185 16.65 17.63 1.09
N THR A 186 16.55 18.51 2.07
CA THR A 186 17.21 18.35 3.36
C THR A 186 16.43 17.39 4.25
N GLU A 187 17.03 16.93 5.34
CA GLU A 187 16.34 16.14 6.37
C GLU A 187 15.09 16.87 6.89
N SER A 188 15.17 18.18 7.11
CA SER A 188 14.02 19.01 7.52
C SER A 188 12.91 19.03 6.46
N ASP A 189 13.26 19.01 5.17
CA ASP A 189 12.29 18.97 4.08
C ASP A 189 11.58 17.61 4.04
N ILE A 190 12.35 16.53 4.19
CA ILE A 190 11.83 15.15 4.25
C ILE A 190 10.89 14.98 5.46
N ASN A 191 11.32 15.43 6.65
CA ASN A 191 10.49 15.40 7.87
C ASN A 191 9.20 16.21 7.68
N GLY A 192 9.27 17.39 7.06
CA GLY A 192 8.10 18.20 6.73
C GLY A 192 7.13 17.49 5.78
N VAL A 193 7.64 16.91 4.68
CA VAL A 193 6.81 16.15 3.73
C VAL A 193 6.18 14.93 4.40
N ALA A 194 6.93 14.18 5.20
CA ALA A 194 6.42 13.05 5.94
C ALA A 194 5.35 13.47 6.97
N ALA A 195 5.54 14.60 7.66
CA ALA A 195 4.54 15.18 8.57
C ALA A 195 3.25 15.54 7.82
N TYR A 196 3.37 16.14 6.64
CA TYR A 196 2.23 16.50 5.80
C TYR A 196 1.47 15.29 5.27
N VAL A 197 2.17 14.26 4.77
CA VAL A 197 1.51 13.02 4.34
C VAL A 197 0.81 12.33 5.52
N ARG A 198 1.42 12.34 6.71
CA ARG A 198 0.80 11.82 7.94
C ARG A 198 -0.47 12.59 8.32
N ASP A 199 -0.50 13.90 8.11
CA ASP A 199 -1.70 14.72 8.29
C ASP A 199 -2.81 14.33 7.30
N LEU A 200 -2.49 14.15 6.02
CA LEU A 200 -3.43 13.65 5.00
C LEU A 200 -3.99 12.27 5.35
N GLN A 201 -3.15 11.36 5.85
CA GLN A 201 -3.56 10.03 6.33
C GLN A 201 -4.54 10.15 7.51
N ARG A 202 -4.25 11.01 8.50
CA ARG A 202 -5.14 11.25 9.66
C ARG A 202 -6.46 11.91 9.25
N ALA A 203 -6.43 12.78 8.24
CA ALA A 203 -7.62 13.41 7.68
C ALA A 203 -8.47 12.45 6.82
N GLY A 204 -7.94 11.27 6.47
CA GLY A 204 -8.63 10.27 5.67
C GLY A 204 -8.76 10.62 4.19
N THR A 205 -7.92 11.54 3.67
CA THR A 205 -7.99 11.94 2.26
C THR A 205 -7.26 10.98 1.32
N THR A 206 -6.33 10.19 1.85
CA THR A 206 -5.48 9.27 1.06
C THR A 206 -6.21 7.97 0.66
N ALA A 207 -7.35 7.67 1.27
CA ALA A 207 -8.14 6.47 1.03
C ALA A 207 -9.46 6.82 0.33
N ILE A 208 -10.01 5.88 -0.44
CA ILE A 208 -11.25 6.06 -1.23
C ILE A 208 -12.50 5.69 -0.40
N ASP A 209 -12.38 5.54 0.92
CA ASP A 209 -13.44 5.04 1.81
C ASP A 209 -14.38 6.12 2.37
N GLY A 210 -14.12 7.41 2.11
CA GLY A 210 -14.92 8.55 2.56
C GLY A 210 -15.19 9.63 1.52
N PHE A 211 -16.21 10.48 1.78
CA PHE A 211 -16.41 11.75 1.07
C PHE A 211 -15.22 12.68 1.38
N GLY A 212 -14.49 13.13 0.36
CA GLY A 212 -13.26 13.92 0.48
C GLY A 212 -12.00 13.19 0.01
N GLY A 213 -12.04 11.85 -0.13
CA GLY A 213 -10.91 11.03 -0.57
C GLY A 213 -11.05 10.41 -1.98
N ALA A 214 -12.28 10.37 -2.53
CA ALA A 214 -12.55 9.83 -3.86
C ALA A 214 -12.20 10.80 -5.00
N GLY A 215 -12.04 12.09 -4.67
CA GLY A 215 -11.61 13.12 -5.60
C GLY A 215 -12.76 13.79 -6.36
N PRO A 216 -12.47 14.91 -7.04
CA PRO A 216 -13.48 15.84 -7.55
C PRO A 216 -14.39 15.21 -8.62
N VAL A 217 -13.92 14.21 -9.36
CA VAL A 217 -14.71 13.54 -10.40
C VAL A 217 -15.75 12.62 -9.78
N ALA A 218 -15.33 11.72 -8.89
CA ALA A 218 -16.23 10.78 -8.23
C ALA A 218 -17.23 11.51 -7.33
N GLU A 219 -16.76 12.51 -6.58
CA GLU A 219 -17.60 13.36 -5.73
C GLU A 219 -18.55 14.23 -6.54
N GLY A 220 -18.10 14.79 -7.67
CA GLY A 220 -18.94 15.53 -8.59
C GLY A 220 -20.05 14.68 -9.19
N LEU A 221 -19.74 13.43 -9.57
CA LEU A 221 -20.74 12.47 -10.02
C LEU A 221 -21.74 12.12 -8.91
N ALA A 222 -21.27 11.88 -7.69
CA ALA A 222 -22.14 11.63 -6.54
C ALA A 222 -23.05 12.83 -6.24
N ALA A 223 -22.51 14.06 -6.27
CA ALA A 223 -23.28 15.28 -6.09
C ALA A 223 -24.35 15.48 -7.17
N TRP A 224 -24.05 15.10 -8.42
CA TRP A 224 -25.03 15.09 -9.51
C TRP A 224 -26.14 14.06 -9.27
N LEU A 225 -25.76 12.81 -8.99
CA LEU A 225 -26.70 11.69 -8.87
C LEU A 225 -27.57 11.79 -7.62
N LEU A 226 -26.99 12.20 -6.49
CA LEU A 226 -27.65 12.22 -5.18
C LEU A 226 -28.19 13.60 -4.79
N GLY A 227 -27.65 14.67 -5.38
CA GLY A 227 -28.09 16.04 -5.12
C GLY A 227 -28.94 16.60 -6.26
N LEU A 228 -28.31 16.81 -7.42
CA LEU A 228 -28.94 17.57 -8.51
C LEU A 228 -30.13 16.84 -9.15
N ILE A 229 -30.02 15.53 -9.43
CA ILE A 229 -31.11 14.76 -10.05
C ILE A 229 -32.36 14.73 -9.14
N PRO A 230 -32.28 14.37 -7.84
CA PRO A 230 -33.42 14.43 -6.94
C PRO A 230 -33.99 15.83 -6.79
N LEU A 231 -33.13 16.86 -6.71
CA LEU A 231 -33.57 18.25 -6.65
C LEU A 231 -34.41 18.63 -7.88
N ILE A 232 -33.93 18.31 -9.09
CA ILE A 232 -34.68 18.54 -10.33
C ILE A 232 -36.00 17.77 -10.31
N ALA A 233 -36.02 16.51 -9.87
CA ALA A 233 -37.25 15.73 -9.78
C ALA A 233 -38.29 16.36 -8.83
N ILE A 234 -37.86 16.80 -7.63
CA ILE A 234 -38.72 17.47 -6.66
C ILE A 234 -39.24 18.80 -7.21
N THR A 235 -38.38 19.61 -7.84
CA THR A 235 -38.82 20.88 -8.46
C THR A 235 -39.85 20.67 -9.57
N ARG A 236 -39.70 19.62 -10.38
CA ARG A 236 -40.69 19.25 -11.41
C ARG A 236 -42.00 18.78 -10.79
N TRP A 237 -41.94 17.99 -9.72
CA TRP A 237 -43.12 17.51 -9.01
C TRP A 237 -43.88 18.66 -8.32
N ILE A 238 -43.19 19.61 -7.69
CA ILE A 238 -43.82 20.79 -7.09
C ILE A 238 -44.40 21.73 -8.17
N GLY A 239 -43.70 21.86 -9.30
CA GLY A 239 -44.09 22.73 -10.42
C GLY A 239 -45.13 22.13 -11.36
N SER A 240 -45.44 20.83 -11.28
CA SER A 240 -46.48 20.23 -12.12
C SER A 240 -47.87 20.69 -11.66
N PRO A 241 -48.77 21.05 -12.59
CA PRO A 241 -50.15 21.38 -12.26
C PRO A 241 -50.81 20.20 -11.54
N HIS A 242 -51.51 20.49 -10.45
CA HIS A 242 -52.32 19.50 -9.73
C HIS A 242 -53.80 19.86 -9.90
N GLU A 243 -54.60 18.92 -10.40
CA GLU A 243 -56.06 19.04 -10.45
C GLU A 243 -56.59 19.50 -9.08
N GLY A 244 -57.16 20.71 -9.04
CA GLY A 244 -57.75 21.33 -7.86
C GLY A 244 -57.17 22.68 -7.44
N ARG A 245 -55.91 23.01 -7.78
CA ARG A 245 -55.32 24.33 -7.46
C ARG A 245 -55.46 25.35 -8.59
N ASP A 246 -55.39 24.88 -9.83
CA ASP A 246 -55.32 25.72 -11.03
C ASP A 246 -56.59 25.59 -11.90
N ALA A 247 -57.74 25.27 -11.28
CA ALA A 247 -59.01 25.20 -12.00
C ALA A 247 -59.28 26.54 -12.70
N PRO A 248 -59.70 26.54 -13.99
CA PRO A 248 -60.06 27.78 -14.67
C PRO A 248 -61.12 28.50 -13.84
N ILE A 249 -60.89 29.78 -13.52
CA ILE A 249 -61.98 30.61 -13.01
C ILE A 249 -62.94 30.76 -14.19
N GLU A 250 -64.04 30.01 -14.16
CA GLU A 250 -65.16 30.21 -15.07
C GLU A 250 -65.69 31.61 -14.79
N VAL A 251 -65.36 32.56 -15.68
CA VAL A 251 -65.98 33.87 -15.68
C VAL A 251 -67.38 33.66 -16.24
N GLU A 252 -68.36 33.62 -15.35
CA GLU A 252 -69.78 33.58 -15.72
C GLU A 252 -70.09 34.88 -16.48
N GLU A 253 -70.09 34.81 -17.82
CA GLU A 253 -70.60 35.89 -18.67
C GLU A 253 -72.12 35.95 -18.48
N ASP A 254 -72.54 36.85 -17.61
CA ASP A 254 -73.94 37.19 -17.37
C ASP A 254 -74.49 37.89 -18.63
N THR A 255 -75.04 37.11 -19.56
CA THR A 255 -75.76 37.65 -20.72
C THR A 255 -77.18 38.06 -20.32
N PRO A 256 -77.61 39.28 -20.66
CA PRO A 256 -78.87 39.90 -20.20
C PRO A 256 -80.15 39.30 -20.80
#